data_AF-A0A970T8E9-F1
#
_entry.id   AF-A0A970T8E9-F1
#
_cell.length_a   1.000
_cell.length_b   1.000
_cell.length_c   1.000
_cell.angle_alpha   90.00
_cell.angle_beta   90.00
_cell.angle_gamma   90.00
#
_symmetry.space_group_name_H-M   'P 1'
#
loop_
_entity.id
_entity.type
_entity.pdbx_description
1 polymer ?
#
loop_
_entity_poly.entity_id
_entity_poly.type
_entity_poly.pdbx_seq_one_letter_code
_entity_poly.pdbx_strand_id
1 'polypeptide(L)' 'MDERIDIVTENDYLKALDRFLELCGSEKTGEELKELLLLIDLMEKYERENCGGS' A
#
# COMPACT_ATOMS: atom_id res chain seq x y z
N MET A 1 -16.86 0.32 7.71
CA MET A 1 -16.51 1.33 6.70
C MET A 1 -15.41 0.68 5.88
N ASP A 2 -15.75 0.14 4.72
CA ASP A 2 -14.80 -0.54 3.82
C ASP A 2 -14.57 0.41 2.65
N GLU A 3 -13.85 1.50 2.93
CA GLU A 3 -13.34 2.37 1.87
C GLU A 3 -12.18 1.59 1.26
N ARG A 4 -12.45 0.82 0.20
CA ARG A 4 -11.44 -0.01 -0.45
C ARG A 4 -10.35 0.91 -0.97
N ILE A 5 -9.17 0.84 -0.35
CA ILE A 5 -7.96 1.45 -0.88
C ILE A 5 -7.63 0.70 -2.17
N ASP A 6 -7.62 1.40 -3.30
CA ASP A 6 -7.23 0.87 -4.59
C ASP A 6 -6.11 1.74 -5.15
N ILE A 7 -5.11 1.11 -5.75
CA ILE A 7 -3.92 1.79 -6.28
C ILE A 7 -3.98 1.69 -7.80
N VAL A 8 -4.50 2.73 -8.43
CA VAL A 8 -4.75 2.76 -9.88
C VAL A 8 -3.80 3.73 -10.59
N THR A 9 -3.40 4.81 -9.90
CA THR A 9 -2.48 5.82 -10.44
C THR A 9 -1.16 5.85 -9.68
N GLU A 10 -0.13 6.40 -10.31
CA GLU A 10 1.16 6.66 -9.65
C GLU A 10 1.00 7.52 -8.38
N ASN A 11 0.08 8.49 -8.40
CA ASN A 11 -0.20 9.32 -7.24
C ASN A 11 -0.84 8.52 -6.09
N ASP A 12 -1.68 7.53 -6.39
CA ASP A 12 -2.24 6.62 -5.38
C ASP A 12 -1.14 5.73 -4.81
N TYR A 13 -0.23 5.27 -5.66
CA TYR A 13 0.94 4.50 -5.25
C TYR A 13 1.84 5.31 -4.30
N LEU A 14 2.12 6.58 -4.62
CA LEU A 14 2.91 7.46 -3.76
C LEU A 14 2.25 7.70 -2.39
N LYS A 15 0.92 7.86 -2.36
CA LYS A 15 0.17 7.98 -1.09
C LYS A 15 0.19 6.69 -0.28
N ALA A 16 0.03 5.54 -0.94
CA ALA A 16 0.12 4.24 -0.30
C ALA A 16 1.52 3.98 0.26
N LEU A 17 2.57 4.40 -0.46
CA LEU A 17 3.96 4.32 -0.03
C LEU A 17 4.21 5.21 1.20
N ASP A 18 3.73 6.44 1.22
CA ASP A 18 3.85 7.34 2.37
C ASP A 18 3.22 6.70 3.62
N ARG A 19 2.00 6.16 3.47
CA ARG A 19 1.31 5.44 4.54
C ARG A 19 2.05 4.18 4.99
N PHE A 20 2.62 3.42 4.05
CA PHE A 20 3.43 2.24 4.35
C PHE A 20 4.67 2.61 5.18
N LEU A 21 5.32 3.73 4.86
CA LEU A 21 6.49 4.23 5.60
C LEU A 21 6.13 4.70 7.01
N GLU A 22 5.00 5.41 7.16
CA GLU A 22 4.46 5.77 8.48
C GLU A 22 4.24 4.53 9.35
N LEU A 23 3.55 3.52 8.81
CA LEU A 23 3.27 2.27 9.52
C LEU A 23 4.56 1.54 9.87
N CYS A 24 5.55 1.50 8.98
CA CYS A 24 6.85 0.87 9.24
C CYS A 24 7.60 1.50 10.43
N GLY A 25 7.46 2.81 10.63
CA GLY A 25 8.15 3.56 11.67
C GLY A 25 7.58 3.41 13.09
N SER A 26 6.42 2.79 13.26
CA SER A 26 5.75 2.63 14.57
C SER A 26 5.67 1.16 15.04
N GLU A 27 5.49 0.99 16.35
CA GLU A 27 5.00 -0.27 16.92
C GLU A 27 3.54 -0.46 16.49
N LYS A 28 3.25 -1.59 15.84
CA LYS A 28 1.96 -1.79 15.17
C LYS A 28 1.00 -2.55 16.07
N THR A 29 -0.22 -2.04 16.16
CA THR A 29 -1.38 -2.79 16.63
C THR A 29 -1.80 -3.85 15.59
N GLY A 30 -2.68 -4.77 15.99
CA GLY A 30 -3.19 -5.81 15.09
C GLY A 30 -3.97 -5.27 13.89
N GLU A 31 -4.52 -4.05 13.97
CA GLU A 31 -5.21 -3.39 12.86
C GLU A 31 -4.20 -2.72 11.92
N GLU A 32 -3.20 -2.03 12.46
CA GLU A 32 -2.11 -1.44 11.67
C GLU A 32 -1.29 -2.50 10.93
N LEU A 33 -1.11 -3.69 11.53
CA LEU A 33 -0.47 -4.81 10.85
C LEU A 33 -1.31 -5.29 9.66
N LYS A 34 -2.64 -5.36 9.79
CA LYS A 34 -3.53 -5.73 8.67
C LYS A 34 -3.50 -4.68 7.57
N GLU A 35 -3.50 -3.40 7.94
CA GLU A 35 -3.37 -2.28 7.00
C GLU A 35 -2.05 -2.37 6.24
N LEU A 36 -0.94 -2.60 6.93
CA LEU A 36 0.38 -2.76 6.32
C LEU A 36 0.39 -3.91 5.30
N LEU A 37 -0.13 -5.09 5.69
CA LEU A 37 -0.17 -6.25 4.81
C LEU A 37 -1.06 -6.02 3.58
N LEU A 38 -2.17 -5.29 3.73
CA LEU A 38 -3.03 -4.92 2.62
C LEU A 38 -2.32 -3.93 1.68
N LEU A 39 -1.62 -2.93 2.20
CA LEU A 39 -0.86 -1.96 1.40
C LEU A 39 0.23 -2.66 0.58
N ILE A 40 0.95 -3.62 1.16
CA ILE A 40 1.96 -4.41 0.43
C ILE A 40 1.33 -5.12 -0.77
N ASP A 41 0.22 -5.84 -0.57
CA ASP A 41 -0.45 -6.60 -1.64
C ASP A 41 -0.93 -5.67 -2.78
N LEU A 42 -1.50 -4.52 -2.43
CA LEU A 42 -1.98 -3.53 -3.40
C LEU A 42 -0.83 -2.89 -4.19
N MET A 43 0.28 -2.55 -3.52
CA MET A 43 1.44 -1.95 -4.16
C MET A 43 2.15 -2.94 -5.09
N GLU A 44 2.32 -4.20 -4.67
CA GLU A 44 2.87 -5.26 -5.53
C GLU A 44 2.01 -5.52 -6.76
N LYS A 45 0.67 -5.48 -6.60
CA LYS A 45 -0.25 -5.61 -7.73
C LYS A 45 -0.06 -4.46 -8.72
N TYR A 46 -0.03 -3.22 -8.26
CA TYR A 46 0.20 -2.05 -9.11
C TYR A 46 1.54 -2.14 -9.85
N GLU A 47 2.62 -2.50 -9.16
CA GLU A 47 3.95 -2.66 -9.76
C GLU A 47 3.98 -3.75 -10.83
N ARG A 48 3.32 -4.88 -10.60
CA ARG A 48 3.23 -5.96 -11.57
C ARG A 48 2.53 -5.53 -12.86
N GLU A 49 1.50 -4.71 -12.74
CA GLU A 49 0.71 -4.22 -13.86
C GLU A 49 1.39 -3.07 -14.62
N ASN A 50 2.17 -2.22 -13.93
CA ASN A 50 2.67 -0.95 -14.48
C ASN A 50 4.20 -0.86 -14.62
N CYS A 51 4.96 -1.59 -13.80
CA CYS A 51 6.43 -1.53 -13.75
C CYS A 51 7.12 -2.76 -14.36
N GLY A 52 6.37 -3.80 -14.78
CA GLY A 52 6.90 -5.01 -15.43
C GLY A 52 7.50 -4.81 -16.83
N GLY A 53 7.85 -3.59 -17.20
CA GLY A 53 8.34 -3.19 -18.52
C GLY A 53 9.84 -2.89 -18.56
N SER A 54 10.70 -3.89 -18.32
CA SER A 54 12.00 -4.17 -19.00
C SER A 54 12.86 -5.11 -18.19
#